data_AF-A0A522BDG5-F1
#
_entry.id   AF-A0A522BDG5-F1
#
_cell.length_a   1.000
_cell.length_b   1.000
_cell.length_c   1.000
_cell.angle_alpha   90.00
_cell.angle_beta   90.00
_cell.angle_gamma   90.00
#
_symmetry.space_group_name_H-M   'P 1'
#
loop_
_entity.id
_entity.type
_entity.pdbx_description
1 polymer ?
#
loop_
_entity_poly.entity_id
_entity_poly.type
_entity_poly.pdbx_seq_one_letter_code
_entity_poly.pdbx_strand_id
1 'polypeptide(L)'
;MKKIFGPSEPRKRQLIFIRRKFRRSVRISKIIYYGKDQHDRYVINCPPAFSVVDNPNEMVSTFAKVEELIYNNKKVFFNMTKIKTITLDAVLYLLALLDRAKKAKYILNISGNLPLDRKCKETIGKSGFYDFVVSKSATITSSDYFTVRNGEKSDSPLANDVLDFVYRHTGQERDLKSRRIYNIIIECMVNTWHHAYDSSHKTNQWWMIASNEKDKKRVRFYFFDTGKGIPTTVAKNFGDMVGALAKKLKLKKLRDGALIKSALDGEFRTSTRQHHRGKGLPSMKETYNTKNISDLIVISNRGMYRCAMGETIELKHRFKGTLLAWEFSYSDFKEAS
;
A
#
# COMPACT_ATOMS: atom_id res chain seq x y z
N MET A 1 36.08 29.64 15.70
CA MET A 1 34.75 29.87 15.07
C MET A 1 34.64 29.06 13.78
N LYS A 2 33.96 27.90 13.79
CA LYS A 2 33.77 27.05 12.59
C LYS A 2 32.50 27.52 11.85
N LYS A 3 32.65 28.00 10.61
CA LYS A 3 31.56 28.33 9.70
C LYS A 3 30.83 27.05 9.27
N ILE A 4 29.53 26.97 9.55
CA ILE A 4 28.64 25.92 9.06
C ILE A 4 28.35 26.22 7.60
N PHE A 5 28.88 25.41 6.68
CA PHE A 5 28.51 25.48 5.27
C PHE A 5 27.11 24.88 5.08
N GLY A 6 26.16 25.72 4.67
CA GLY A 6 24.87 25.26 4.15
C GLY A 6 25.08 24.41 2.88
N PRO A 7 24.11 23.56 2.50
CA PRO A 7 24.25 22.67 1.36
C PRO A 7 24.49 23.47 0.07
N SER A 8 25.52 23.06 -0.69
CA SER A 8 25.95 23.69 -1.93
C SER A 8 24.83 23.72 -2.99
N GLU A 9 24.74 24.82 -3.74
CA GLU A 9 23.73 25.08 -4.79
C GLU A 9 23.42 23.92 -5.76
N PRO A 10 24.37 23.03 -6.14
CA PRO A 10 24.08 21.91 -7.04
C PRO A 10 23.05 20.92 -6.49
N ARG A 11 23.04 20.67 -5.17
CA ARG A 11 22.08 19.75 -4.53
C ARG A 11 20.65 20.31 -4.51
N LYS A 12 20.49 21.63 -4.38
CA LYS A 12 19.17 22.28 -4.47
C LYS A 12 18.59 22.18 -5.88
N ARG A 13 19.42 22.32 -6.92
CA ARG A 13 18.97 22.19 -8.33
C ARG A 13 18.57 20.75 -8.68
N GLN A 14 19.27 19.74 -8.17
CA GLN A 14 18.88 18.32 -8.30
C GLN A 14 17.55 18.01 -7.61
N LEU A 15 17.34 18.49 -6.38
CA LEU A 15 16.06 18.34 -5.66
C LEU A 15 14.89 19.03 -6.40
N ILE A 16 15.12 20.20 -6.99
CA ILE A 16 14.13 20.91 -7.81
C ILE A 16 13.86 20.17 -9.13
N PHE A 17 14.88 19.59 -9.75
CA PHE A 17 14.76 18.82 -10.99
C PHE A 17 14.03 17.49 -10.78
N ILE A 18 14.32 16.75 -9.69
CA ILE A 18 13.58 15.56 -9.27
C ILE A 18 12.12 15.92 -9.00
N ARG A 19 11.85 17.02 -8.27
CA ARG A 19 10.48 17.54 -8.07
C ARG A 19 9.77 17.87 -9.39
N ARG A 20 10.48 18.41 -10.39
CA ARG A 20 9.92 18.75 -11.71
C ARG A 20 9.69 17.52 -12.61
N LYS A 21 10.55 16.49 -12.54
CA LYS A 21 10.40 15.24 -13.30
C LYS A 21 9.27 14.37 -12.73
N PHE A 22 9.11 14.32 -11.41
CA PHE A 22 7.98 13.65 -10.74
C PHE A 22 6.65 14.38 -10.93
N ARG A 23 6.64 15.72 -11.01
CA ARG A 23 5.44 16.48 -11.41
C ARG A 23 4.94 16.13 -12.81
N ARG A 24 5.78 15.57 -13.69
CA ARG A 24 5.42 15.18 -15.05
C ARG A 24 4.84 13.76 -15.16
N SER A 25 5.18 12.84 -14.25
CA SER A 25 4.60 11.47 -14.24
C SER A 25 3.34 11.33 -13.38
N VAL A 26 3.07 12.26 -12.46
CA VAL A 26 1.89 12.26 -11.61
C VAL A 26 1.07 13.53 -11.86
N ARG A 27 0.32 13.54 -12.95
CA ARG A 27 -0.89 14.36 -13.03
C ARG A 27 -2.04 13.40 -13.26
N ILE A 28 -2.69 12.98 -12.16
CA ILE A 28 -4.12 12.71 -12.26
C ILE A 28 -4.71 14.05 -12.70
N SER A 29 -5.00 14.17 -14.00
CA SER A 29 -5.77 15.28 -14.54
C SER A 29 -6.98 15.51 -13.63
N LYS A 30 -7.06 16.73 -13.09
CA LYS A 30 -8.02 17.21 -12.08
C LYS A 30 -9.36 16.49 -12.21
N ILE A 31 -9.79 15.79 -11.15
CA ILE A 31 -11.15 15.23 -11.02
C ILE A 31 -12.13 16.41 -10.85
N ILE A 32 -12.65 16.96 -11.94
CA ILE A 32 -13.58 18.10 -11.89
C ILE A 32 -15.03 17.57 -11.86
N TYR A 33 -15.78 17.85 -10.79
CA TYR A 33 -16.99 18.70 -10.85
C TYR A 33 -17.61 18.91 -9.45
N TYR A 34 -18.00 20.16 -9.17
CA TYR A 34 -18.94 20.54 -8.11
C TYR A 34 -20.33 20.61 -8.75
N GLY A 35 -21.27 19.77 -8.31
CA GLY A 35 -22.67 19.79 -8.74
C GLY A 35 -23.63 19.84 -7.56
N LYS A 36 -24.56 20.80 -7.57
CA LYS A 36 -25.54 21.13 -6.53
C LYS A 36 -26.75 20.19 -6.45
N ASP A 37 -26.76 19.05 -7.14
CA ASP A 37 -27.88 18.10 -7.08
C ASP A 37 -27.64 17.02 -6.03
N GLN A 38 -28.24 17.19 -4.85
CA GLN A 38 -28.15 16.21 -3.76
C GLN A 38 -29.05 14.98 -3.96
N HIS A 39 -30.02 15.03 -4.88
CA HIS A 39 -31.08 14.01 -4.98
C HIS A 39 -30.70 12.74 -5.77
N ASP A 40 -29.68 12.78 -6.63
CA ASP A 40 -29.33 11.65 -7.53
C ASP A 40 -28.03 10.89 -7.16
N ARG A 41 -27.52 11.06 -5.94
CA ARG A 41 -26.23 10.47 -5.52
C ARG A 41 -26.40 9.33 -4.53
N TYR A 42 -25.68 8.24 -4.76
CA TYR A 42 -25.55 7.15 -3.81
C TYR A 42 -24.60 7.58 -2.68
N VAL A 43 -25.14 7.69 -1.47
CA VAL A 43 -24.37 8.04 -0.29
C VAL A 43 -23.73 6.79 0.30
N ILE A 44 -22.40 6.76 0.32
CA ILE A 44 -21.61 5.76 1.03
C ILE A 44 -21.28 6.34 2.39
N ASN A 45 -21.98 5.86 3.42
CA ASN A 45 -21.63 6.16 4.80
C ASN A 45 -20.36 5.37 5.15
N CYS A 46 -19.24 6.08 5.28
CA CYS A 46 -17.97 5.44 5.58
C CYS A 46 -18.00 4.81 6.99
N PRO A 47 -17.43 3.61 7.17
CA PRO A 47 -17.31 2.98 8.48
C PRO A 47 -16.63 3.87 9.52
N PRO A 48 -17.04 3.83 10.81
CA PRO A 48 -16.38 4.58 11.87
C PRO A 48 -14.87 4.30 11.98
N ALA A 49 -14.47 3.03 11.74
CA ALA A 49 -13.08 2.63 11.59
C ALA A 49 -12.74 2.50 10.10
N PHE A 50 -12.16 3.56 9.52
CA PHE A 50 -11.76 3.61 8.12
C PHE A 50 -10.34 3.05 7.96
N SER A 51 -10.23 1.72 8.11
CA SER A 51 -8.98 0.97 8.11
C SER A 51 -9.18 -0.41 7.47
N VAL A 52 -8.42 -0.75 6.44
CA VAL A 52 -8.44 -2.09 5.85
C VAL A 52 -7.77 -3.08 6.80
N VAL A 53 -6.70 -2.69 7.48
CA VAL A 53 -5.99 -3.57 8.41
C VAL A 53 -6.79 -3.87 9.67
N ASP A 54 -7.45 -2.86 10.25
CA ASP A 54 -8.15 -2.98 11.53
C ASP A 54 -9.66 -3.26 11.38
N ASN A 55 -10.24 -2.99 10.20
CA ASN A 55 -11.64 -3.27 9.87
C ASN A 55 -11.83 -3.87 8.45
N PRO A 56 -11.18 -5.01 8.14
CA PRO A 56 -11.07 -5.50 6.77
C PRO A 56 -12.43 -5.87 6.13
N ASN A 57 -13.30 -6.56 6.86
CA ASN A 57 -14.56 -7.05 6.27
C ASN A 57 -15.48 -5.92 5.82
N GLU A 58 -15.70 -4.92 6.68
CA GLU A 58 -16.58 -3.79 6.36
C GLU A 58 -15.95 -2.88 5.30
N MET A 59 -14.64 -2.63 5.39
CA MET A 59 -13.93 -1.79 4.42
C MET A 59 -13.88 -2.41 3.03
N VAL A 60 -13.56 -3.69 2.92
CA VAL A 60 -13.53 -4.38 1.60
C VAL A 60 -14.94 -4.47 1.01
N SER A 61 -15.97 -4.70 1.82
CA SER A 61 -17.37 -4.64 1.37
C SER A 61 -17.73 -3.24 0.85
N THR A 62 -17.37 -2.20 1.61
CA THR A 62 -17.60 -0.79 1.23
C THR A 62 -16.94 -0.45 -0.10
N PHE A 63 -15.68 -0.83 -0.28
CA PHE A 63 -14.98 -0.58 -1.54
C PHE A 63 -15.52 -1.37 -2.72
N ALA A 64 -15.95 -2.62 -2.51
CA ALA A 64 -16.60 -3.41 -3.55
C ALA A 64 -17.89 -2.72 -4.03
N LYS A 65 -18.70 -2.19 -3.11
CA LYS A 65 -19.90 -1.42 -3.43
C LYS A 65 -19.58 -0.12 -4.18
N VAL A 66 -18.55 0.61 -3.76
CA VAL A 66 -18.09 1.82 -4.47
C VAL A 66 -17.72 1.48 -5.92
N GLU A 67 -16.95 0.41 -6.12
CA GLU A 67 -16.52 0.00 -7.45
C GLU A 67 -17.69 -0.42 -8.34
N GLU A 68 -18.65 -1.17 -7.80
CA GLU A 68 -19.90 -1.51 -8.49
C GLU A 68 -20.66 -0.26 -8.95
N LEU A 69 -20.79 0.74 -8.07
CA LEU A 69 -21.47 2.00 -8.40
C LEU A 69 -20.73 2.77 -9.51
N ILE A 70 -19.39 2.78 -9.48
CA ILE A 70 -18.56 3.39 -10.53
C ILE A 70 -18.79 2.68 -11.87
N TYR A 71 -18.81 1.35 -11.88
CA TYR A 71 -18.98 0.56 -13.11
C TYR A 71 -20.37 0.73 -13.72
N ASN A 72 -21.36 1.06 -12.89
CA ASN A 72 -22.71 1.41 -13.31
C ASN A 72 -22.91 2.92 -13.56
N ASN A 73 -21.82 3.69 -13.69
CA ASN A 73 -21.80 5.13 -13.94
C ASN A 73 -22.64 5.96 -12.95
N LYS A 74 -22.75 5.50 -11.69
CA LYS A 74 -23.54 6.19 -10.66
C LYS A 74 -22.74 7.34 -10.03
N LYS A 75 -23.46 8.39 -9.61
CA LYS A 75 -22.91 9.46 -8.79
C LYS A 75 -22.72 8.94 -7.35
N VAL A 76 -21.51 9.03 -6.81
CA VAL A 76 -21.18 8.53 -5.47
C VAL A 76 -20.76 9.69 -4.56
N PHE A 77 -21.31 9.71 -3.35
CA PHE A 77 -20.91 10.64 -2.30
C PHE A 77 -20.38 9.89 -1.08
N PHE A 78 -19.09 10.07 -0.77
CA PHE A 78 -18.48 9.57 0.46
C PHE A 78 -18.87 10.47 1.64
N ASN A 79 -19.71 9.95 2.52
CA ASN A 79 -20.03 10.59 3.79
C ASN A 79 -19.07 10.08 4.88
N MET A 80 -18.05 10.89 5.17
CA MET A 80 -16.99 10.61 6.13
C MET A 80 -17.30 11.12 7.54
N THR A 81 -18.44 11.80 7.77
CA THR A 81 -18.77 12.47 9.06
C THR A 81 -18.68 11.57 10.29
N LYS A 82 -18.99 10.28 10.15
CA LYS A 82 -18.98 9.29 11.24
C LYS A 82 -17.62 8.63 11.48
N ILE A 83 -16.61 8.89 10.65
CA ILE A 83 -15.25 8.34 10.83
C ILE A 83 -14.68 8.85 12.15
N LYS A 84 -14.23 7.91 12.98
CA LYS A 84 -13.57 8.13 14.28
C LYS A 84 -12.10 7.73 14.27
N THR A 85 -11.74 6.77 13.43
CA THR A 85 -10.35 6.38 13.19
C THR A 85 -10.12 6.22 11.69
N ILE A 86 -8.95 6.66 11.23
CA ILE A 86 -8.51 6.48 9.84
C ILE A 86 -7.06 6.02 9.83
N THR A 87 -6.77 5.01 9.03
CA THR A 87 -5.40 4.54 8.80
C THR A 87 -5.01 4.76 7.34
N LEU A 88 -3.70 4.83 7.11
CA LEU A 88 -3.16 5.21 5.81
C LEU A 88 -3.37 4.16 4.72
N ASP A 89 -3.50 2.88 5.07
CA ASP A 89 -3.87 1.81 4.13
C ASP A 89 -5.23 2.03 3.47
N ALA A 90 -6.24 2.52 4.20
CA ALA A 90 -7.56 2.79 3.61
C ALA A 90 -7.53 4.00 2.68
N VAL A 91 -6.76 5.04 3.03
CA VAL A 91 -6.50 6.19 2.14
C VAL A 91 -5.80 5.73 0.87
N LEU A 92 -4.74 4.93 1.02
CA LEU A 92 -3.94 4.39 -0.07
C LEU A 92 -4.81 3.55 -1.04
N TYR A 93 -5.60 2.63 -0.49
CA TYR A 93 -6.46 1.75 -1.29
C TYR A 93 -7.56 2.52 -2.02
N LEU A 94 -8.19 3.50 -1.35
CA LEU A 94 -9.19 4.36 -2.01
C LEU A 94 -8.59 5.06 -3.22
N LEU A 95 -7.42 5.70 -3.08
CA LEU A 95 -6.76 6.39 -4.20
C LEU A 95 -6.40 5.44 -5.34
N ALA A 96 -5.89 4.25 -5.01
CA ALA A 96 -5.55 3.25 -6.01
C ALA A 96 -6.78 2.68 -6.73
N LEU A 97 -7.90 2.51 -6.03
CA LEU A 97 -9.19 2.11 -6.63
C LEU A 97 -9.66 3.16 -7.64
N LEU A 98 -9.63 4.44 -7.25
CA LEU A 98 -10.05 5.55 -8.11
C LEU A 98 -9.15 5.68 -9.35
N ASP A 99 -7.84 5.59 -9.18
CA ASP A 99 -6.90 5.65 -10.30
C ASP A 99 -7.09 4.47 -11.27
N ARG A 100 -7.28 3.25 -10.75
CA ARG A 100 -7.56 2.06 -11.56
C ARG A 100 -8.84 2.23 -12.37
N ALA A 101 -9.92 2.70 -11.75
CA ALA A 101 -11.18 2.95 -12.45
C ALA A 101 -11.01 4.02 -13.55
N LYS A 102 -10.28 5.11 -13.28
CA LYS A 102 -9.95 6.14 -14.26
C LYS A 102 -9.15 5.58 -15.45
N LYS A 103 -8.11 4.78 -15.17
CA LYS A 103 -7.28 4.14 -16.21
C LYS A 103 -8.09 3.18 -17.08
N ALA A 104 -9.06 2.48 -16.49
CA ALA A 104 -10.04 1.66 -17.18
C ALA A 104 -11.15 2.47 -17.88
N LYS A 105 -11.01 3.81 -17.96
CA LYS A 105 -11.90 4.73 -18.70
C LYS A 105 -13.33 4.82 -18.16
N TYR A 106 -13.56 4.44 -16.91
CA TYR A 106 -14.83 4.72 -16.23
C TYR A 106 -14.96 6.22 -15.91
N ILE A 107 -16.19 6.73 -15.96
CA ILE A 107 -16.51 8.11 -15.58
C ILE A 107 -16.57 8.19 -14.05
N LEU A 108 -15.76 9.05 -13.45
CA LEU A 108 -15.70 9.21 -12.00
C LEU A 108 -16.56 10.38 -11.53
N ASN A 109 -17.83 10.10 -11.23
CA ASN A 109 -18.75 11.06 -10.59
C ASN A 109 -18.71 10.90 -9.06
N ILE A 110 -17.57 11.23 -8.46
CA ILE A 110 -17.29 10.93 -7.04
C ILE A 110 -16.97 12.22 -6.29
N SER A 111 -17.65 12.40 -5.16
CA SER A 111 -17.42 13.52 -4.24
C SER A 111 -17.52 13.03 -2.79
N GLY A 112 -17.23 13.90 -1.82
CA GLY A 112 -17.34 13.55 -0.42
C GLY A 112 -17.12 14.74 0.51
N ASN A 113 -17.36 14.53 1.80
CA ASN A 113 -17.00 15.46 2.87
C ASN A 113 -15.82 14.90 3.69
N LEU A 114 -15.34 15.69 4.66
CA LEU A 114 -14.27 15.26 5.57
C LEU A 114 -14.85 14.66 6.86
N PRO A 115 -14.10 13.80 7.57
CA PRO A 115 -14.42 13.38 8.92
C PRO A 115 -14.70 14.57 9.83
N LEU A 116 -15.56 14.43 10.85
CA LEU A 116 -15.70 15.48 11.87
C LEU A 116 -14.51 15.49 12.83
N ASP A 117 -13.94 14.31 13.10
CA ASP A 117 -12.78 14.13 13.97
C ASP A 117 -11.53 14.85 13.44
N ARG A 118 -10.90 15.67 14.29
CA ARG A 118 -9.73 16.49 13.92
C ARG A 118 -8.51 15.65 13.57
N LYS A 119 -8.23 14.57 14.32
CA LYS A 119 -7.07 13.70 14.06
C LYS A 119 -7.23 13.02 12.70
N CYS A 120 -8.45 12.57 12.37
CA CYS A 120 -8.75 12.00 11.07
C CYS A 120 -8.60 13.01 9.92
N LYS A 121 -9.10 14.25 10.07
CA LYS A 121 -8.87 15.33 9.10
C LYS A 121 -7.38 15.59 8.87
N GLU A 122 -6.59 15.64 9.95
CA GLU A 122 -5.15 15.84 9.87
C GLU A 122 -4.43 14.68 9.19
N THR A 123 -4.80 13.43 9.47
CA THR A 123 -4.23 12.26 8.80
C THR A 123 -4.48 12.31 7.30
N ILE A 124 -5.70 12.68 6.86
CA ILE A 124 -5.99 12.90 5.43
C ILE A 124 -5.10 14.01 4.87
N GLY A 125 -5.03 15.16 5.54
CA GLY A 125 -4.22 16.29 5.10
C GLY A 125 -2.72 15.97 4.98
N LYS A 126 -2.16 15.22 5.93
CA LYS A 126 -0.73 14.85 5.98
C LYS A 126 -0.39 13.65 5.07
N SER A 127 -1.38 12.87 4.65
CA SER A 127 -1.16 11.70 3.78
C SER A 127 -0.76 12.04 2.34
N GLY A 128 -1.05 13.26 1.87
CA GLY A 128 -0.93 13.61 0.45
C GLY A 128 -2.19 13.33 -0.37
N PHE A 129 -3.31 12.96 0.26
CA PHE A 129 -4.59 12.69 -0.39
C PHE A 129 -5.03 13.79 -1.38
N TYR A 130 -4.86 15.07 -1.00
CA TYR A 130 -5.28 16.20 -1.83
C TYR A 130 -4.44 16.40 -3.10
N ASP A 131 -3.31 15.72 -3.25
CA ASP A 131 -2.54 15.74 -4.49
C ASP A 131 -3.21 14.89 -5.61
N PHE A 132 -4.17 14.04 -5.22
CA PHE A 132 -4.85 13.08 -6.11
C PHE A 132 -6.31 13.45 -6.40
N VAL A 133 -6.87 14.41 -5.65
CA VAL A 133 -8.28 14.82 -5.77
C VAL A 133 -8.39 16.33 -5.96
N VAL A 134 -9.54 16.79 -6.46
CA VAL A 134 -9.83 18.23 -6.49
C VAL A 134 -10.47 18.63 -5.16
N SER A 135 -9.82 19.56 -4.47
CA SER A 135 -10.27 20.08 -3.18
C SER A 135 -9.92 21.55 -3.02
N LYS A 136 -10.62 22.24 -2.12
CA LYS A 136 -10.21 23.56 -1.62
C LYS A 136 -9.09 23.44 -0.58
N SER A 137 -8.96 22.27 0.05
CA SER A 137 -7.88 21.94 0.97
C SER A 137 -6.64 21.49 0.22
N ALA A 138 -5.47 21.71 0.82
CA ALA A 138 -4.19 21.31 0.28
C ALA A 138 -3.49 20.32 1.22
N THR A 139 -2.56 19.55 0.66
CA THR A 139 -1.70 18.63 1.42
C THR A 139 -0.90 19.40 2.47
N ILE A 140 -0.94 18.91 3.71
CA ILE A 140 -0.21 19.46 4.85
C ILE A 140 1.18 18.81 4.86
N THR A 141 2.23 19.62 4.76
CA THR A 141 3.60 19.11 4.87
C THR A 141 3.89 18.73 6.32
N SER A 142 4.37 17.52 6.54
CA SER A 142 4.79 17.03 7.85
C SER A 142 6.01 16.14 7.68
N SER A 143 7.03 16.32 8.53
CA SER A 143 8.20 15.43 8.54
C SER A 143 7.82 14.02 8.95
N ASP A 144 6.75 13.85 9.73
CA ASP A 144 6.28 12.56 10.23
C ASP A 144 5.52 11.74 9.17
N TYR A 145 5.33 12.27 7.95
CA TYR A 145 4.59 11.57 6.89
C TYR A 145 5.42 11.47 5.62
N PHE A 146 5.55 10.25 5.13
CA PHE A 146 5.96 9.99 3.76
C PHE A 146 4.69 9.88 2.92
N THR A 147 4.28 11.00 2.33
CA THR A 147 3.04 11.14 1.55
C THR A 147 2.93 10.09 0.43
N VAL A 148 1.70 9.80 -0.01
CA VAL A 148 1.40 8.82 -1.06
C VAL A 148 2.34 8.96 -2.27
N ARG A 149 2.92 7.83 -2.69
CA ARG A 149 3.67 7.66 -3.94
C ARG A 149 3.13 6.46 -4.71
N ASN A 150 3.32 6.48 -6.01
CA ASN A 150 2.96 5.36 -6.87
C ASN A 150 3.93 5.25 -8.06
N GLY A 151 3.92 4.09 -8.70
CA GLY A 151 4.74 3.81 -9.87
C GLY A 151 4.48 2.43 -10.45
N GLU A 152 5.02 2.16 -11.63
CA GLU A 152 4.83 0.89 -12.34
C GLU A 152 6.06 0.00 -12.26
N LYS A 153 7.25 0.59 -12.18
CA LYS A 153 8.56 -0.08 -12.12
C LYS A 153 9.21 0.15 -10.76
N SER A 154 10.27 -0.60 -10.45
CA SER A 154 11.11 -0.30 -9.30
C SER A 154 11.75 1.09 -9.40
N ASP A 155 11.87 1.76 -8.26
CA ASP A 155 12.42 3.11 -8.13
C ASP A 155 13.45 3.13 -7.00
N SER A 156 14.72 2.94 -7.36
CA SER A 156 15.86 2.93 -6.43
C SER A 156 16.06 4.25 -5.69
N PRO A 157 15.97 5.43 -6.34
CA PRO A 157 15.94 6.70 -5.62
C PRO A 157 14.82 6.79 -4.57
N LEU A 158 13.60 6.40 -4.92
CA LEU A 158 12.48 6.46 -3.97
C LEU A 158 12.67 5.49 -2.79
N ALA A 159 13.18 4.28 -3.04
CA ALA A 159 13.51 3.35 -1.98
C ALA A 159 14.56 3.92 -1.01
N ASN A 160 15.53 4.70 -1.51
CA ASN A 160 16.47 5.44 -0.65
C ASN A 160 15.79 6.58 0.13
N ASP A 161 14.84 7.31 -0.46
CA ASP A 161 14.09 8.36 0.25
C ASP A 161 13.27 7.78 1.42
N VAL A 162 12.71 6.58 1.24
CA VAL A 162 11.99 5.85 2.28
C VAL A 162 12.94 5.40 3.38
N LEU A 163 14.11 4.91 2.99
CA LEU A 163 15.15 4.55 3.92
C LEU A 163 15.53 5.74 4.80
N ASP A 164 15.82 6.89 4.18
CA ASP A 164 16.13 8.13 4.90
C ASP A 164 14.98 8.59 5.79
N PHE A 165 13.73 8.35 5.37
CA PHE A 165 12.58 8.61 6.21
C PHE A 165 12.54 7.71 7.46
N VAL A 166 12.85 6.41 7.34
CA VAL A 166 12.91 5.50 8.50
C VAL A 166 14.02 5.93 9.45
N TYR A 167 15.26 6.07 8.96
CA TYR A 167 16.44 6.38 9.79
C TYR A 167 16.33 7.73 10.51
N ARG A 168 15.76 8.76 9.85
CA ARG A 168 15.51 10.06 10.47
C ARG A 168 14.62 9.99 11.71
N HIS A 169 13.67 9.06 11.73
CA HIS A 169 12.70 8.95 12.83
C HIS A 169 13.06 7.87 13.86
N THR A 170 13.84 6.86 13.47
CA THR A 170 14.36 5.85 14.39
C THR A 170 15.63 6.31 15.11
N GLY A 171 16.25 7.42 14.67
CA GLY A 171 17.41 8.03 15.31
C GLY A 171 18.72 7.30 15.02
N GLN A 172 18.81 6.63 13.87
CA GLN A 172 19.96 5.80 13.50
C GLN A 172 20.70 6.33 12.27
N GLU A 173 21.97 5.93 12.17
CA GLU A 173 22.75 6.05 10.95
C GLU A 173 22.55 4.83 10.04
N ARG A 174 22.83 4.99 8.75
CA ARG A 174 22.71 3.89 7.78
C ARG A 174 23.72 2.78 8.12
N ASP A 175 23.21 1.59 8.39
CA ASP A 175 23.98 0.39 8.73
C ASP A 175 23.68 -0.80 7.77
N LEU A 176 24.07 -2.02 8.14
CA LEU A 176 23.72 -3.23 7.37
C LEU A 176 22.20 -3.47 7.26
N LYS A 177 21.40 -3.06 8.25
CA LYS A 177 19.93 -3.13 8.18
C LYS A 177 19.39 -2.24 7.06
N SER A 178 20.13 -1.21 6.65
CA SER A 178 19.77 -0.35 5.52
C SER A 178 19.53 -1.14 4.25
N ARG A 179 20.41 -2.11 3.99
CA ARG A 179 20.32 -2.96 2.80
C ARG A 179 19.09 -3.86 2.84
N ARG A 180 18.72 -4.38 4.01
CA ARG A 180 17.53 -5.24 4.18
C ARG A 180 16.25 -4.45 3.92
N ILE A 181 16.11 -3.28 4.54
CA ILE A 181 14.94 -2.40 4.36
C ILE A 181 14.81 -1.97 2.90
N TYR A 182 15.90 -1.51 2.31
CA TYR A 182 15.95 -1.14 0.90
C TYR A 182 15.52 -2.29 -0.01
N ASN A 183 16.06 -3.49 0.20
CA ASN A 183 15.74 -4.67 -0.59
C ASN A 183 14.26 -5.02 -0.51
N ILE A 184 13.64 -4.97 0.68
CA ILE A 184 12.21 -5.24 0.85
C ILE A 184 11.36 -4.28 -0.01
N ILE A 185 11.68 -2.98 0.03
CA ILE A 185 10.94 -1.97 -0.73
C ILE A 185 11.07 -2.25 -2.25
N ILE A 186 12.28 -2.53 -2.72
CA ILE A 186 12.52 -2.87 -4.13
C ILE A 186 11.82 -4.17 -4.52
N GLU A 187 11.88 -5.21 -3.69
CA GLU A 187 11.20 -6.49 -3.92
C GLU A 187 9.68 -6.30 -4.06
N CYS A 188 9.07 -5.44 -3.24
CA CYS A 188 7.64 -5.10 -3.36
C CYS A 188 7.32 -4.44 -4.72
N MET A 189 8.13 -3.46 -5.15
CA MET A 189 7.96 -2.81 -6.45
C MET A 189 8.16 -3.77 -7.62
N VAL A 190 9.17 -4.64 -7.53
CA VAL A 190 9.51 -5.64 -8.55
C VAL A 190 8.41 -6.71 -8.67
N ASN A 191 7.81 -7.15 -7.55
CA ASN A 191 6.70 -8.09 -7.55
C ASN A 191 5.48 -7.55 -8.31
N THR A 192 5.22 -6.24 -8.20
CA THR A 192 4.13 -5.58 -8.92
C THR A 192 4.31 -5.66 -10.45
N TRP A 193 5.56 -5.51 -10.91
CA TRP A 193 5.93 -5.55 -12.33
C TRP A 193 5.92 -6.97 -12.90
N HIS A 194 6.53 -7.94 -12.21
CA HIS A 194 6.63 -9.31 -12.73
C HIS A 194 5.26 -10.01 -12.87
N HIS A 195 4.27 -9.64 -12.05
CA HIS A 195 2.91 -10.15 -12.16
C HIS A 195 2.07 -9.47 -13.26
N ALA A 196 2.59 -8.45 -13.94
CA ALA A 196 1.93 -7.75 -15.05
C ALA A 196 2.09 -8.43 -16.42
N TYR A 197 3.04 -9.36 -16.57
CA TYR A 197 3.34 -10.00 -17.86
C TYR A 197 2.31 -11.04 -18.31
N ASP A 198 1.45 -11.52 -17.40
CA ASP A 198 0.37 -12.46 -17.72
C ASP A 198 -0.91 -11.74 -18.15
N SER A 199 -0.88 -11.24 -19.40
CA SER A 199 -2.01 -10.85 -20.26
C SER A 199 -3.03 -9.77 -19.80
N SER A 200 -3.39 -8.93 -20.78
CA SER A 200 -4.44 -7.88 -20.83
C SER A 200 -4.41 -6.69 -19.86
N HIS A 201 -3.67 -6.72 -18.74
CA HIS A 201 -3.71 -5.66 -17.72
C HIS A 201 -2.50 -4.74 -17.77
N LYS A 202 -2.49 -3.79 -18.73
CA LYS A 202 -1.45 -2.75 -18.89
C LYS A 202 -1.44 -1.68 -17.76
N THR A 203 -1.97 -1.98 -16.58
CA THR A 203 -2.27 -0.99 -15.53
C THR A 203 -1.83 -1.39 -14.12
N ASN A 204 -1.00 -2.44 -13.99
CA ASN A 204 -0.43 -2.81 -12.69
C ASN A 204 0.45 -1.68 -12.17
N GLN A 205 0.13 -1.18 -10.98
CA GLN A 205 0.80 -0.07 -10.35
C GLN A 205 0.92 -0.36 -8.86
N TRP A 206 2.06 -0.01 -8.28
CA TRP A 206 2.24 0.00 -6.85
C TRP A 206 1.97 1.38 -6.29
N TRP A 207 1.53 1.38 -5.04
CA TRP A 207 1.22 2.53 -4.22
C TRP A 207 1.88 2.34 -2.87
N MET A 208 2.39 3.41 -2.28
CA MET A 208 3.00 3.34 -0.96
C MET A 208 2.82 4.63 -0.17
N ILE A 209 2.82 4.50 1.14
CA ILE A 209 2.75 5.60 2.10
C ILE A 209 3.35 5.15 3.42
N ALA A 210 3.94 6.08 4.18
CA ALA A 210 4.45 5.79 5.51
C ALA A 210 4.16 6.92 6.49
N SER A 211 4.11 6.59 7.78
CA SER A 211 4.02 7.57 8.86
C SER A 211 4.88 7.17 10.04
N ASN A 212 5.46 8.18 10.69
CA ASN A 212 6.07 8.08 11.99
C ASN A 212 4.99 8.25 13.08
N GLU A 213 4.64 7.15 13.75
CA GLU A 213 3.68 7.11 14.85
C GLU A 213 4.43 7.26 16.19
N LYS A 214 4.78 8.51 16.53
CA LYS A 214 5.60 8.86 17.71
C LYS A 214 5.05 8.28 19.02
N ASP A 215 3.74 8.38 19.20
CA ASP A 215 2.98 7.87 20.34
C ASP A 215 3.14 6.35 20.51
N LYS A 216 3.39 5.62 19.41
CA LYS A 216 3.65 4.18 19.42
C LYS A 216 5.12 3.82 19.19
N LYS A 217 6.00 4.82 19.14
CA LYS A 217 7.45 4.67 18.89
C LYS A 217 7.76 3.77 17.70
N ARG A 218 7.05 3.97 16.58
CA ARG A 218 7.22 3.15 15.38
C ARG A 218 7.06 3.94 14.10
N VAL A 219 7.72 3.52 13.05
CA VAL A 219 7.42 3.93 11.66
C VAL A 219 6.58 2.83 11.03
N ARG A 220 5.40 3.19 10.53
CA ARG A 220 4.46 2.26 9.88
C ARG A 220 4.44 2.52 8.38
N PHE A 221 4.62 1.47 7.60
CA PHE A 221 4.67 1.52 6.15
C PHE A 221 3.52 0.69 5.56
N TYR A 222 2.91 1.21 4.50
CA TYR A 222 1.92 0.51 3.71
C TYR A 222 2.34 0.50 2.24
N PHE A 223 2.30 -0.67 1.64
CA PHE A 223 2.54 -0.91 0.22
C PHE A 223 1.33 -1.63 -0.37
N PHE A 224 0.81 -1.15 -1.48
CA PHE A 224 -0.32 -1.76 -2.16
C PHE A 224 -0.01 -1.95 -3.65
N ASP A 225 -0.23 -3.14 -4.18
CA ASP A 225 -0.19 -3.40 -5.61
C ASP A 225 -1.58 -3.76 -6.16
N THR A 226 -1.90 -3.27 -7.36
CA THR A 226 -3.18 -3.52 -8.03
C THR A 226 -3.24 -4.86 -8.79
N GLY A 227 -2.30 -5.78 -8.54
CA GLY A 227 -2.18 -7.04 -9.25
C GLY A 227 -3.28 -8.06 -8.93
N LYS A 228 -3.11 -9.30 -9.44
CA LYS A 228 -4.10 -10.39 -9.30
C LYS A 228 -4.21 -10.95 -7.87
N GLY A 229 -3.31 -10.57 -6.97
CA GLY A 229 -3.22 -11.06 -5.59
C GLY A 229 -2.40 -12.34 -5.44
N ILE A 230 -1.78 -12.50 -4.27
CA ILE A 230 -0.87 -13.61 -3.92
C ILE A 230 -1.54 -14.98 -4.09
N PRO A 231 -2.76 -15.25 -3.57
CA PRO A 231 -3.36 -16.58 -3.73
C PRO A 231 -3.60 -16.96 -5.20
N THR A 232 -3.96 -15.98 -6.04
CA THR A 232 -4.16 -16.20 -7.48
C THR A 232 -2.85 -16.60 -8.17
N THR A 233 -1.74 -15.89 -7.88
CA THR A 233 -0.43 -16.16 -8.49
C THR A 233 0.17 -17.47 -7.99
N VAL A 234 0.01 -17.78 -6.71
CA VAL A 234 0.38 -19.08 -6.13
C VAL A 234 -0.38 -20.23 -6.82
N ALA A 235 -1.71 -20.14 -6.92
CA ALA A 235 -2.51 -21.19 -7.54
C ALA A 235 -2.18 -21.39 -9.04
N LYS A 236 -1.83 -20.32 -9.75
CA LYS A 236 -1.41 -20.40 -11.16
C LYS A 236 -0.08 -21.12 -11.33
N ASN A 237 0.97 -20.69 -10.62
CA ASN A 237 2.31 -21.26 -10.74
C ASN A 237 2.35 -22.77 -10.45
N PHE A 238 1.44 -23.28 -9.62
CA PHE A 238 1.30 -24.71 -9.35
C PHE A 238 0.58 -25.51 -10.43
N GLY A 239 -0.28 -24.87 -11.23
CA GLY A 239 -1.01 -25.53 -12.31
C GLY A 239 -0.14 -25.96 -13.48
N ASP A 240 1.03 -25.35 -13.63
CA ASP A 240 1.93 -25.51 -14.79
C ASP A 240 2.99 -26.62 -14.58
N MET A 241 2.95 -27.36 -13.46
CA MET A 241 3.89 -28.44 -13.14
C MET A 241 3.31 -29.83 -13.50
N VAL A 242 4.03 -30.67 -14.24
CA VAL A 242 3.53 -32.02 -14.62
C VAL A 242 3.37 -32.89 -13.36
N GLY A 243 2.15 -33.39 -13.10
CA GLY A 243 1.71 -33.98 -11.82
C GLY A 243 0.78 -33.08 -10.98
N ALA A 244 0.47 -31.87 -11.48
CA ALA A 244 -0.22 -30.81 -10.75
C ALA A 244 -1.70 -31.02 -10.42
N LEU A 245 -2.45 -31.91 -11.06
CA LEU A 245 -3.92 -31.88 -10.92
C LEU A 245 -4.38 -32.15 -9.48
N ALA A 246 -3.84 -33.17 -8.82
CA ALA A 246 -4.15 -33.49 -7.42
C ALA A 246 -3.67 -32.42 -6.42
N LYS A 247 -2.48 -31.84 -6.65
CA LYS A 247 -1.95 -30.74 -5.81
C LYS A 247 -2.69 -29.42 -6.05
N LYS A 248 -3.06 -29.10 -7.29
CA LYS A 248 -3.91 -27.96 -7.67
C LYS A 248 -5.30 -28.07 -7.05
N LEU A 249 -5.87 -29.28 -7.00
CA LEU A 249 -7.12 -29.56 -6.28
C LEU A 249 -6.96 -29.36 -4.77
N LYS A 250 -5.85 -29.81 -4.16
CA LYS A 250 -5.56 -29.55 -2.73
C LYS A 250 -5.36 -28.06 -2.44
N LEU A 251 -4.67 -27.31 -3.31
CA LEU A 251 -4.44 -25.87 -3.15
C LEU A 251 -5.71 -25.05 -3.39
N LYS A 252 -6.56 -25.43 -4.36
CA LYS A 252 -7.89 -24.81 -4.53
C LYS A 252 -8.80 -25.00 -3.33
N LYS A 253 -8.56 -26.03 -2.51
CA LYS A 253 -9.26 -26.24 -1.24
C LYS A 253 -8.68 -25.41 -0.10
N LEU A 254 -7.45 -24.91 -0.21
CA LEU A 254 -6.89 -24.01 0.79
C LEU A 254 -7.58 -22.66 0.69
N ARG A 255 -7.84 -22.08 1.85
CA ARG A 255 -8.36 -20.72 1.95
C ARG A 255 -7.26 -19.71 1.66
N ASP A 256 -7.63 -18.50 1.25
CA ASP A 256 -6.68 -17.50 0.74
C ASP A 256 -5.66 -17.08 1.81
N GLY A 257 -6.06 -17.01 3.08
CA GLY A 257 -5.15 -16.72 4.20
C GLY A 257 -4.06 -17.78 4.36
N ALA A 258 -4.40 -19.07 4.19
CA ALA A 258 -3.42 -20.16 4.21
C ALA A 258 -2.46 -20.10 3.01
N LEU A 259 -2.96 -19.72 1.83
CA LEU A 259 -2.14 -19.50 0.64
C LEU A 259 -1.16 -18.31 0.81
N ILE A 260 -1.57 -17.25 1.51
CA ILE A 260 -0.69 -16.15 1.89
C ILE A 260 0.38 -16.62 2.87
N LYS A 261 0.00 -17.36 3.92
CA LYS A 261 0.95 -17.88 4.93
C LYS A 261 2.02 -18.77 4.28
N SER A 262 1.61 -19.76 3.49
CA SER A 262 2.52 -20.65 2.76
C SER A 262 3.44 -19.89 1.78
N ALA A 263 2.96 -18.79 1.18
CA ALA A 263 3.80 -17.92 0.34
C ALA A 263 4.87 -17.18 1.16
N LEU A 264 4.55 -16.75 2.37
CA LEU A 264 5.50 -16.14 3.31
C LEU A 264 6.49 -17.16 3.87
N ASP A 265 6.06 -18.39 4.11
CA ASP A 265 6.92 -19.46 4.63
C ASP A 265 7.82 -20.06 3.52
N GLY A 266 7.60 -19.67 2.26
CA GLY A 266 8.42 -20.10 1.13
C GLY A 266 8.20 -21.56 0.73
N GLU A 267 7.08 -22.17 1.11
CA GLU A 267 6.73 -23.56 0.79
C GLU A 267 6.68 -23.83 -0.73
N PHE A 268 6.55 -22.77 -1.53
CA PHE A 268 6.49 -22.82 -2.99
C PHE A 268 7.87 -22.78 -3.66
N ARG A 269 8.94 -22.56 -2.89
CA ARG A 269 10.33 -22.57 -3.37
C ARG A 269 10.82 -23.99 -3.64
N THR A 270 10.42 -24.94 -2.80
CA THR A 270 10.93 -26.31 -2.82
C THR A 270 10.44 -27.12 -4.02
N SER A 271 9.35 -26.71 -4.68
CA SER A 271 8.79 -27.43 -5.83
C SER A 271 9.28 -26.93 -7.19
N THR A 272 9.74 -25.68 -7.33
CA THR A 272 9.91 -25.04 -8.66
C THR A 272 11.35 -24.98 -9.19
N ARG A 273 12.38 -25.43 -8.44
CA ARG A 273 13.81 -25.50 -8.86
C ARG A 273 14.42 -24.24 -9.51
N GLN A 274 13.74 -23.09 -9.51
CA GLN A 274 14.28 -21.82 -10.03
C GLN A 274 14.78 -20.94 -8.88
N HIS A 275 16.10 -20.98 -8.65
CA HIS A 275 16.77 -20.30 -7.53
C HIS A 275 16.67 -18.76 -7.49
N HIS A 276 16.13 -18.12 -8.55
CA HIS A 276 16.24 -16.68 -8.80
C HIS A 276 14.90 -15.92 -8.80
N ARG A 277 13.76 -16.59 -8.62
CA ARG A 277 12.42 -15.95 -8.55
C ARG A 277 11.71 -16.27 -7.23
N GLY A 278 10.85 -15.36 -6.76
CA GLY A 278 9.99 -15.60 -5.57
C GLY A 278 10.67 -15.39 -4.20
N LYS A 279 11.72 -14.55 -4.13
CA LYS A 279 12.41 -14.28 -2.85
C LYS A 279 11.69 -13.27 -1.95
N GLY A 280 10.88 -12.36 -2.51
CA GLY A 280 10.36 -11.20 -1.80
C GLY A 280 9.54 -11.48 -0.54
N LEU A 281 8.45 -12.25 -0.64
CA LEU A 281 7.57 -12.50 0.53
C LEU A 281 8.29 -13.25 1.66
N PRO A 282 9.03 -14.34 1.40
CA PRO A 282 9.74 -14.98 2.50
C PRO A 282 10.96 -14.18 2.99
N SER A 283 11.59 -13.34 2.17
CA SER A 283 12.62 -12.38 2.61
C SER A 283 12.05 -11.36 3.61
N MET A 284 10.82 -10.88 3.38
CA MET A 284 10.11 -10.05 4.36
C MET A 284 9.79 -10.82 5.64
N LYS A 285 9.32 -12.08 5.53
CA LYS A 285 9.04 -12.91 6.71
C LYS A 285 10.30 -13.23 7.52
N GLU A 286 11.42 -13.48 6.84
CA GLU A 286 12.73 -13.64 7.46
C GLU A 286 13.15 -12.36 8.19
N THR A 287 12.98 -11.20 7.57
CA THR A 287 13.28 -9.89 8.19
C THR A 287 12.43 -9.64 9.44
N TYR A 288 11.17 -10.08 9.43
CA TYR A 288 10.33 -10.10 10.62
C TYR A 288 10.89 -11.06 11.69
N ASN A 289 11.23 -12.30 11.32
CA ASN A 289 11.76 -13.29 12.26
C ASN A 289 13.11 -12.85 12.87
N THR A 290 13.94 -12.10 12.16
CA THR A 290 15.20 -11.52 12.66
C THR A 290 15.00 -10.20 13.43
N LYS A 291 13.75 -9.84 13.76
CA LYS A 291 13.37 -8.62 14.51
C LYS A 291 13.85 -7.32 13.89
N ASN A 292 13.98 -7.28 12.56
CA ASN A 292 14.29 -6.05 11.83
C ASN A 292 13.02 -5.28 11.41
N ILE A 293 11.85 -5.92 11.54
CA ILE A 293 10.52 -5.31 11.54
C ILE A 293 9.70 -5.94 12.67
N SER A 294 8.87 -5.13 13.35
CA SER A 294 8.12 -5.55 14.53
C SER A 294 6.80 -6.24 14.20
N ASP A 295 6.21 -5.97 13.04
CA ASP A 295 5.05 -6.68 12.51
C ASP A 295 5.03 -6.66 10.98
N LEU A 296 4.36 -7.64 10.40
CA LEU A 296 4.09 -7.78 8.98
C LEU A 296 2.68 -8.33 8.78
N ILE A 297 1.85 -7.55 8.09
CA ILE A 297 0.48 -7.90 7.73
C ILE A 297 0.38 -7.96 6.21
N VAL A 298 -0.25 -9.01 5.70
CA VAL A 298 -0.48 -9.20 4.27
C VAL A 298 -1.97 -9.44 4.04
N ILE A 299 -2.59 -8.66 3.16
CA ILE A 299 -4.00 -8.82 2.76
C ILE A 299 -4.04 -9.01 1.24
N SER A 300 -4.66 -10.09 0.78
CA SER A 300 -4.79 -10.37 -0.65
C SER A 300 -5.96 -11.31 -0.94
N ASN A 301 -6.74 -11.01 -1.98
CA ASN A 301 -8.00 -11.71 -2.27
C ASN A 301 -8.88 -11.82 -1.00
N ARG A 302 -9.28 -13.02 -0.58
CA ARG A 302 -10.08 -13.22 0.63
C ARG A 302 -9.24 -13.53 1.86
N GLY A 303 -7.91 -13.42 1.78
CA GLY A 303 -7.02 -13.77 2.87
C GLY A 303 -6.36 -12.56 3.51
N MET A 304 -6.16 -12.64 4.82
CA MET A 304 -5.23 -11.81 5.57
C MET A 304 -4.35 -12.71 6.44
N TYR A 305 -3.08 -12.37 6.59
CA TYR A 305 -2.18 -12.99 7.55
C TYR A 305 -1.44 -11.92 8.34
N ARG A 306 -1.41 -12.07 9.67
CA ARG A 306 -0.70 -11.16 10.59
C ARG A 306 0.41 -11.92 11.30
N CYS A 307 1.65 -11.53 11.01
CA CYS A 307 2.83 -12.22 11.53
C CYS A 307 2.94 -12.17 13.04
N ALA A 308 2.68 -11.01 13.66
CA ALA A 308 2.74 -10.86 15.12
C ALA A 308 1.78 -11.77 15.90
N MET A 309 0.66 -12.18 15.29
CA MET A 309 -0.33 -13.06 15.91
C MET A 309 -0.20 -14.51 15.44
N GLY A 310 0.49 -14.76 14.32
CA GLY A 310 0.51 -16.08 13.68
C GLY A 310 -0.84 -16.49 13.10
N GLU A 311 -1.75 -15.53 12.88
CA GLU A 311 -3.16 -15.79 12.54
C GLU A 311 -3.47 -15.51 11.07
N THR A 312 -4.30 -16.38 10.50
CA THR A 312 -4.97 -16.18 9.21
C THR A 312 -6.41 -15.74 9.44
N ILE A 313 -6.84 -14.72 8.68
CA ILE A 313 -8.20 -14.21 8.69
C ILE A 313 -8.78 -14.33 7.28
N GLU A 314 -10.01 -14.85 7.19
CA GLU A 314 -10.72 -14.96 5.93
C GLU A 314 -11.76 -13.86 5.80
N LEU A 315 -11.66 -13.10 4.72
CA LEU A 315 -12.52 -11.99 4.39
C LEU A 315 -13.78 -12.48 3.68
N LYS A 316 -14.92 -11.88 4.02
CA LYS A 316 -16.21 -12.16 3.38
C LYS A 316 -16.23 -11.71 1.92
N HIS A 317 -15.48 -10.66 1.59
CA HIS A 317 -15.38 -10.09 0.25
C HIS A 317 -13.94 -10.17 -0.26
N ARG A 318 -13.79 -10.27 -1.58
CA ARG A 318 -12.47 -10.33 -2.22
C ARG A 318 -11.84 -8.93 -2.26
N PHE A 319 -10.70 -8.78 -1.60
CA PHE A 319 -9.78 -7.66 -1.77
C PHE A 319 -9.08 -7.72 -3.13
N LYS A 320 -9.11 -6.64 -3.90
CA LYS A 320 -8.50 -6.58 -5.24
C LYS A 320 -7.10 -6.00 -5.16
N GLY A 321 -6.09 -6.86 -5.31
CA GLY A 321 -4.68 -6.50 -5.16
C GLY A 321 -4.01 -7.19 -3.99
N THR A 322 -2.86 -6.67 -3.57
CA THR A 322 -2.16 -7.08 -2.35
C THR A 322 -1.79 -5.85 -1.55
N LEU A 323 -2.15 -5.83 -0.26
CA LEU A 323 -1.68 -4.85 0.69
C LEU A 323 -0.66 -5.52 1.61
N LEU A 324 0.50 -4.89 1.75
CA LEU A 324 1.53 -5.19 2.72
C LEU A 324 1.59 -4.03 3.71
N ALA A 325 1.53 -4.32 5.00
CA ALA A 325 1.78 -3.36 6.05
C ALA A 325 2.88 -3.89 6.95
N TRP A 326 3.90 -3.08 7.24
CA TRP A 326 4.94 -3.47 8.17
C TRP A 326 5.38 -2.29 9.03
N GLU A 327 6.05 -2.63 10.13
CA GLU A 327 6.38 -1.70 11.18
C GLU A 327 7.86 -1.80 11.55
N PHE A 328 8.46 -0.64 11.77
CA PHE A 328 9.79 -0.46 12.30
C PHE A 328 9.64 0.14 13.69
N SER A 329 9.78 -0.66 14.75
CA SER A 329 9.80 -0.12 16.11
C SER A 329 11.13 0.60 16.34
N TYR A 330 11.12 1.71 17.08
CA TYR A 330 12.36 2.38 17.47
C TYR A 330 13.29 1.45 18.26
N SER A 331 12.75 0.43 18.93
CA SER A 331 13.53 -0.59 19.64
C SER A 331 14.23 -1.60 18.71
N ASP A 332 13.73 -1.85 17.51
CA ASP A 332 14.32 -2.79 16.54
C ASP A 332 15.73 -2.35 16.09
N PHE A 333 16.01 -1.09 16.37
CA PHE A 333 17.20 -0.38 15.97
C PHE A 333 18.20 -0.23 17.14
N LYS A 334 17.74 -0.15 18.39
CA LYS A 334 18.64 -0.11 19.55
C LYS A 334 19.48 -1.40 19.62
N GLU A 335 20.80 -1.29 19.68
CA GLU A 335 21.66 -2.43 19.94
C GLU A 335 21.23 -3.10 21.25
N ALA A 336 21.21 -4.44 21.26
CA ALA A 336 21.15 -5.18 22.50
C ALA A 336 22.38 -4.74 23.31
N SER A 337 22.12 -4.02 24.40
CA SER A 337 23.13 -3.54 25.33
C SER A 337 23.87 -4.70 25.96
#